data_AF-A0A834GKD6-F1
#
_entry.id   AF-A0A834GKD6-F1
#
_cell.length_a   1.000
_cell.length_b   1.000
_cell.length_c   1.000
_cell.angle_alpha   90.00
_cell.angle_beta   90.00
_cell.angle_gamma   90.00
#
_symmetry.space_group_name_H-M   'P 1'
#
loop_
_entity.id
_entity.type
_entity.pdbx_description
1 polymer ?
#
loop_
_entity_poly.entity_id
_entity_poly.type
_entity_poly.pdbx_seq_one_letter_code
_entity_poly.pdbx_strand_id
1 'polypeptide(L)'
;MDFFSLVLYLLLTTTLLTLLSLLTRSRVGPKLPPGPAPLPVVGNLLKLGDKPHKSLAELAKIHGPIMSLKLGRKTAVVISSPALAKEVLQNQDLAFSSRTIPNAAHAHDHDKYSVVWLPVADRWRSLRKIMNSHIFSGSRLDANQNLRQKKVQELIDYAGKCCQDRIAVDIGGGVFTTSLNLLSNTIFSVDIANPNQDSAKQFRDLVWQMMVEAGKPNLVDYFPALAKIDPQGVRSRMTDYFEKMFELFGRLIDERLELRRLGESCGETDVIDILLNISEENNEEIDRTQIEHLCLKLASVTRKFPISNSIWFGTMELLILSLYILFTITLVLALLSLLRSSKPSPKLPPGPVPLPVIGSFLKLGDKPHKSLAELAKIYGPIMSLKLGQKITVVISSPALAKEVLQKQDLAFSSRTIPNAAHAHDHDKYSVVWLPVADRWRSLRKIMNSHIFSGSRLDANQNLRQKKVQELIDYAKKCCQDGIAVDIGGIIFTTSLNLLSNTIFSVDIANPNQDSAKQLRDLVWQMMVEAGKPNLVDYFPALAKIDPQGVRSRMTDYFEKMFELFSRLIDERLELRRLGESCGEKDVIDILLNISEENNEEIDRTQIEHLCLVCIFFPCSLH
;
A
#
# COMPACT_ATOMS: atom_id res chain seq x y z
N MET A 1 -13.53 31.78 -20.46
CA MET A 1 -13.71 30.69 -19.48
C MET A 1 -12.35 30.03 -19.34
N ASP A 2 -11.62 30.38 -18.28
CA ASP A 2 -10.26 29.89 -18.09
C ASP A 2 -10.24 28.38 -17.94
N PHE A 3 -9.23 27.74 -18.54
CA PHE A 3 -9.00 26.29 -18.46
C PHE A 3 -9.09 25.78 -17.01
N PHE A 4 -8.63 26.58 -16.05
CA PHE A 4 -8.74 26.32 -14.62
C PHE A 4 -10.19 26.23 -14.13
N SER A 5 -11.06 27.13 -14.55
CA SER A 5 -12.48 27.11 -14.20
C SER A 5 -13.19 25.89 -14.79
N LEU A 6 -12.82 25.48 -16.00
CA LEU A 6 -13.38 24.29 -16.64
C LEU A 6 -12.98 23.00 -15.90
N VAL A 7 -11.72 22.89 -15.49
CA VAL A 7 -11.20 21.78 -14.70
C VAL A 7 -11.86 21.73 -13.31
N LEU A 8 -12.06 22.90 -12.68
CA LEU A 8 -12.72 23.00 -11.38
C LEU A 8 -14.20 22.58 -11.45
N TYR A 9 -14.94 22.99 -12.48
CA TYR A 9 -16.32 22.56 -12.71
C TYR A 9 -16.43 21.07 -12.99
N LEU A 10 -15.50 20.50 -13.77
CA LEU A 10 -15.46 19.06 -14.03
C LEU A 10 -15.18 18.26 -12.75
N LEU A 11 -14.34 18.78 -11.86
CA LEU A 11 -14.05 18.17 -10.55
C LEU A 11 -15.21 18.26 -9.58
N LEU A 12 -15.89 19.42 -9.52
CA LEU A 12 -17.08 19.61 -8.68
C LEU A 12 -18.26 18.75 -9.13
N THR A 13 -18.47 18.63 -10.44
CA THR A 13 -19.56 17.79 -10.98
C THR A 13 -19.27 16.31 -10.77
N THR A 14 -18.03 15.85 -10.99
CA THR A 14 -17.67 14.45 -10.76
C THR A 14 -17.73 14.06 -9.28
N THR A 15 -17.25 14.92 -8.38
CA THR A 15 -17.36 14.69 -6.92
C THR A 15 -18.82 14.69 -6.44
N LEU A 16 -19.63 15.64 -6.91
CA LEU A 16 -21.07 15.70 -6.59
C LEU A 16 -21.82 14.46 -7.10
N LEU A 17 -21.54 14.01 -8.32
CA LEU A 17 -22.14 12.79 -8.89
C LEU A 17 -21.70 11.52 -8.12
N THR A 18 -20.45 11.45 -7.65
CA THR A 18 -20.01 10.33 -6.80
C THR A 18 -20.69 10.34 -5.44
N LEU A 19 -20.85 11.51 -4.81
CA LEU A 19 -21.53 11.66 -3.53
C LEU A 19 -23.02 11.30 -3.65
N LEU A 20 -23.69 11.78 -4.70
CA LEU A 20 -25.06 11.41 -5.03
C LEU A 20 -25.20 9.90 -5.28
N SER A 21 -24.27 9.27 -6.00
CA SER A 21 -24.30 7.82 -6.25
C SER A 21 -24.06 6.97 -4.98
N LEU A 22 -23.37 7.52 -3.98
CA LEU A 22 -23.18 6.90 -2.67
C LEU A 22 -24.43 7.04 -1.80
N LEU A 23 -25.15 8.15 -1.94
CA LEU A 23 -26.40 8.46 -1.21
C LEU A 23 -27.62 7.75 -1.82
N THR A 24 -27.64 7.49 -3.13
CA THR A 24 -28.73 6.79 -3.81
C THR A 24 -28.51 5.28 -3.92
N ARG A 25 -27.41 4.75 -3.37
CA ARG A 25 -27.14 3.32 -3.39
C ARG A 25 -28.06 2.60 -2.40
N SER A 26 -29.23 2.22 -2.91
CA SER A 26 -30.07 1.18 -2.31
C SER A 26 -29.19 -0.02 -1.95
N ARG A 27 -29.27 -0.46 -0.68
CA ARG A 27 -28.58 -1.64 -0.13
C ARG A 27 -29.20 -2.95 -0.60
N VAL A 28 -29.60 -3.03 -1.87
CA VAL A 28 -30.03 -4.28 -2.50
C VAL A 28 -29.24 -4.44 -3.79
N GLY A 29 -27.99 -4.85 -3.63
CA GLY A 29 -27.19 -5.38 -4.73
C GLY A 29 -27.42 -6.90 -4.85
N PRO A 30 -27.22 -7.48 -6.05
CA PRO A 30 -27.26 -8.93 -6.21
C PRO A 30 -26.27 -9.61 -5.26
N LYS A 31 -26.58 -10.84 -4.84
CA LYS A 31 -25.69 -11.68 -4.04
C LYS A 31 -24.43 -11.99 -4.86
N LEU A 32 -23.39 -11.18 -4.69
CA LEU A 32 -22.09 -11.39 -5.31
C LEU A 32 -21.28 -12.41 -4.49
N PRO A 33 -20.40 -13.19 -5.13
CA PRO A 33 -19.39 -13.98 -4.43
C PRO A 33 -18.58 -13.14 -3.43
N PRO A 34 -18.05 -13.77 -2.36
CA PRO A 34 -17.22 -13.08 -1.37
C PRO A 34 -16.00 -12.40 -2.01
N GLY A 35 -15.40 -11.43 -1.35
CA GLY A 35 -14.22 -10.78 -1.90
C GLY A 35 -13.69 -9.66 -1.01
N PRO A 36 -12.50 -9.14 -1.33
CA PRO A 36 -11.91 -8.05 -0.57
C PRO A 36 -12.77 -6.79 -0.67
N ALA A 37 -12.97 -6.11 0.47
CA ALA A 37 -13.71 -4.85 0.50
C ALA A 37 -13.10 -3.84 -0.50
N PRO A 38 -13.90 -3.28 -1.44
CA PRO A 38 -13.42 -2.35 -2.44
C PRO A 38 -13.27 -0.94 -1.87
N LEU A 39 -12.19 -0.25 -2.24
CA LEU A 39 -12.01 1.18 -1.95
C LEU A 39 -12.94 2.03 -2.83
N PRO A 40 -13.35 3.23 -2.38
CA PRO A 40 -14.09 4.17 -3.22
C PRO A 40 -13.36 4.49 -4.53
N VAL A 41 -14.10 4.60 -5.62
CA VAL A 41 -13.63 4.94 -6.99
C VAL A 41 -12.72 3.86 -7.63
N VAL A 42 -11.60 3.50 -7.00
CA VAL A 42 -10.58 2.59 -7.55
C VAL A 42 -10.88 1.10 -7.33
N GLY A 43 -11.73 0.77 -6.34
CA GLY A 43 -12.05 -0.61 -6.00
C GLY A 43 -10.88 -1.37 -5.39
N ASN A 44 -10.50 -2.50 -5.99
CA ASN A 44 -9.45 -3.40 -5.57
C ASN A 44 -8.21 -3.33 -6.48
N LEU A 45 -8.12 -2.36 -7.40
CA LEU A 45 -6.98 -2.23 -8.33
C LEU A 45 -5.62 -2.21 -7.61
N LEU A 46 -5.54 -1.50 -6.48
CA LEU A 46 -4.31 -1.38 -5.69
C LEU A 46 -3.88 -2.70 -5.04
N LYS A 47 -4.76 -3.70 -4.95
CA LYS A 47 -4.45 -5.02 -4.39
C LYS A 47 -3.80 -5.95 -5.42
N LEU A 48 -3.81 -5.62 -6.71
CA LEU A 48 -3.28 -6.50 -7.76
C LEU A 48 -1.75 -6.42 -7.91
N GLY A 49 -1.13 -5.30 -7.55
CA GLY A 49 0.32 -5.13 -7.62
C GLY A 49 0.91 -5.31 -9.03
N ASP A 50 2.20 -5.64 -9.08
CA ASP A 50 2.96 -5.90 -10.31
C ASP A 50 2.66 -7.27 -10.93
N LYS A 51 2.21 -8.23 -10.11
CA LYS A 51 1.89 -9.58 -10.58
C LYS A 51 0.44 -9.90 -10.23
N PRO A 52 -0.55 -9.37 -10.99
CA PRO A 52 -1.97 -9.55 -10.71
C PRO A 52 -2.34 -11.02 -10.50
N HIS A 53 -1.83 -11.93 -11.33
CA HIS A 53 -2.09 -13.36 -11.21
C HIS A 53 -1.62 -13.97 -9.87
N LYS A 54 -0.49 -13.51 -9.29
CA LYS A 54 -0.02 -13.96 -7.96
C LYS A 54 -0.90 -13.38 -6.86
N SER A 55 -1.18 -12.08 -6.93
CA SER A 55 -2.05 -11.40 -5.97
C SER A 55 -3.45 -12.00 -5.96
N LEU A 56 -3.99 -12.36 -7.12
CA LEU A 56 -5.26 -13.07 -7.27
C LEU A 56 -5.21 -14.46 -6.63
N ALA A 57 -4.12 -15.21 -6.81
CA ALA A 57 -3.97 -16.51 -6.17
C ALA A 57 -3.93 -16.41 -4.64
N GLU A 58 -3.22 -15.43 -4.08
CA GLU A 58 -3.20 -15.18 -2.63
C GLU A 58 -4.57 -14.73 -2.11
N LEU A 59 -5.26 -13.85 -2.83
CA LEU A 59 -6.62 -13.43 -2.47
C LEU A 59 -7.61 -14.60 -2.52
N ALA A 60 -7.46 -15.53 -3.47
CA ALA A 60 -8.29 -16.72 -3.57
C ALA A 60 -8.10 -17.68 -2.38
N LYS A 61 -6.90 -17.74 -1.76
CA LYS A 61 -6.68 -18.50 -0.52
C LYS A 61 -7.49 -17.93 0.65
N ILE A 62 -7.73 -16.62 0.66
CA ILE A 62 -8.46 -15.92 1.74
C ILE A 62 -9.97 -15.92 1.50
N HIS A 63 -10.39 -15.62 0.27
CA HIS A 63 -11.81 -15.38 -0.06
C HIS A 63 -12.50 -16.58 -0.70
N GLY A 64 -11.75 -17.63 -1.03
CA GLY A 64 -12.27 -18.85 -1.63
C GLY A 64 -12.12 -18.89 -3.15
N PRO A 65 -12.53 -20.01 -3.77
CA PRO A 65 -12.27 -20.31 -5.18
C PRO A 65 -13.14 -19.54 -6.16
N ILE A 66 -14.18 -18.84 -5.68
CA ILE A 66 -14.97 -17.86 -6.43
C ILE A 66 -15.00 -16.57 -5.63
N MET A 67 -14.45 -15.50 -6.20
CA MET A 67 -14.42 -14.21 -5.51
C MET A 67 -14.73 -13.02 -6.41
N SER A 68 -15.32 -11.99 -5.82
CA SER A 68 -15.66 -10.74 -6.52
C SER A 68 -14.61 -9.66 -6.26
N LEU A 69 -14.23 -8.96 -7.33
CA LEU A 69 -13.36 -7.79 -7.29
C LEU A 69 -14.03 -6.62 -7.98
N LYS A 70 -13.82 -5.42 -7.47
CA LYS A 70 -14.17 -4.17 -8.13
C LYS A 70 -12.91 -3.60 -8.80
N LEU A 71 -12.86 -3.53 -10.12
CA LEU A 71 -11.73 -2.95 -10.86
C LEU A 71 -12.15 -1.59 -11.43
N GLY A 72 -11.93 -0.52 -10.67
CA GLY A 72 -12.51 0.79 -10.96
C GLY A 72 -14.04 0.75 -10.93
N ARG A 73 -14.68 0.99 -12.08
CA ARG A 73 -16.15 0.86 -12.23
C ARG A 73 -16.61 -0.53 -12.65
N LYS A 74 -15.71 -1.42 -13.12
CA LYS A 74 -16.07 -2.78 -13.51
C LYS A 74 -16.10 -3.74 -12.31
N THR A 75 -16.98 -4.71 -12.35
CA THR A 75 -17.00 -5.82 -11.39
C THR A 75 -16.47 -7.06 -12.10
N ALA A 76 -15.45 -7.69 -11.54
CA ALA A 76 -14.85 -8.91 -12.04
C ALA A 76 -15.10 -10.06 -11.05
N VAL A 77 -15.35 -11.25 -11.57
CA VAL A 77 -15.42 -12.48 -10.78
C VAL A 77 -14.21 -13.33 -11.14
N VAL A 78 -13.48 -13.79 -10.12
CA VAL A 78 -12.28 -14.60 -10.28
C VAL A 78 -12.59 -16.03 -9.89
N ILE A 79 -12.30 -16.94 -10.80
CA ILE A 79 -12.49 -18.39 -10.63
C ILE A 79 -11.12 -19.03 -10.49
N SER A 80 -10.89 -19.72 -9.37
CA SER A 80 -9.58 -20.22 -8.96
C SER A 80 -9.59 -21.70 -8.57
N SER A 81 -10.58 -22.48 -9.03
CA SER A 81 -10.58 -23.93 -8.87
C SER A 81 -10.90 -24.69 -10.17
N PRO A 82 -10.36 -25.90 -10.37
CA PRO A 82 -10.65 -26.71 -11.55
C PRO A 82 -12.15 -27.05 -11.68
N ALA A 83 -12.82 -27.35 -10.57
CA ALA A 83 -14.25 -27.69 -10.58
C ALA A 83 -15.11 -26.52 -11.05
N LEU A 84 -14.84 -25.30 -10.57
CA LEU A 84 -15.58 -24.11 -11.01
C LEU A 84 -15.19 -23.68 -12.43
N ALA A 85 -13.93 -23.87 -12.82
CA ALA A 85 -13.52 -23.64 -14.20
C ALA A 85 -14.25 -24.58 -15.17
N LYS A 86 -14.44 -25.86 -14.80
CA LYS A 86 -15.28 -26.81 -15.54
C LYS A 86 -16.72 -26.32 -15.63
N GLU A 87 -17.29 -25.89 -14.51
CA GLU A 87 -18.66 -25.37 -14.49
C GLU A 87 -18.84 -24.19 -15.45
N VAL A 88 -17.93 -23.22 -15.42
CA VAL A 88 -18.06 -21.98 -16.19
C VAL A 88 -17.66 -22.13 -17.66
N LEU A 89 -16.64 -22.92 -17.97
CA LEU A 89 -16.09 -23.03 -19.32
C LEU A 89 -16.61 -24.25 -20.11
N GLN A 90 -17.32 -25.19 -19.46
CA GLN A 90 -17.94 -26.35 -20.12
C GLN A 90 -19.44 -26.43 -19.88
N ASN A 91 -19.89 -26.43 -18.63
CA ASN A 91 -21.31 -26.64 -18.32
C ASN A 91 -22.17 -25.40 -18.62
N GLN A 92 -21.60 -24.21 -18.46
CA GLN A 92 -22.25 -22.91 -18.70
C GLN A 92 -21.51 -22.07 -19.75
N ASP A 93 -20.79 -22.74 -20.66
CA ASP A 93 -19.89 -22.11 -21.63
C ASP A 93 -20.55 -20.99 -22.45
N LEU A 94 -21.79 -21.16 -22.89
CA LEU A 94 -22.52 -20.17 -23.67
C LEU A 94 -22.83 -18.91 -22.84
N ALA A 95 -23.19 -19.06 -21.57
CA ALA A 95 -23.48 -17.95 -20.66
C ALA A 95 -22.24 -17.09 -20.36
N PHE A 96 -21.06 -17.71 -20.38
CA PHE A 96 -19.76 -17.05 -20.15
C PHE A 96 -18.94 -16.84 -21.42
N SER A 97 -19.56 -17.01 -22.60
CA SER A 97 -18.89 -16.88 -23.90
C SER A 97 -18.59 -15.42 -24.30
N SER A 98 -19.25 -14.46 -23.64
CA SER A 98 -19.05 -13.03 -23.86
C SER A 98 -17.68 -12.56 -23.41
N ARG A 99 -17.09 -11.61 -24.16
CA ARG A 99 -15.72 -11.15 -23.93
C ARG A 99 -15.72 -9.69 -23.48
N THR A 100 -14.86 -9.37 -22.53
CA THR A 100 -14.58 -7.97 -22.19
C THR A 100 -13.57 -7.44 -23.20
N ILE A 101 -13.99 -6.46 -24.00
CA ILE A 101 -13.17 -5.87 -25.05
C ILE A 101 -12.34 -4.71 -24.44
N PRO A 102 -11.00 -4.76 -24.51
CA PRO A 102 -10.15 -3.62 -24.15
C PRO A 102 -10.33 -2.47 -25.13
N ASN A 103 -10.23 -1.22 -24.66
CA ASN A 103 -10.41 -0.03 -25.49
C ASN A 103 -9.43 0.04 -26.66
N ALA A 104 -8.23 -0.53 -26.50
CA ALA A 104 -7.23 -0.63 -27.56
C ALA A 104 -7.71 -1.49 -28.73
N ALA A 105 -8.58 -2.49 -28.50
CA ALA A 105 -9.11 -3.34 -29.55
C ALA A 105 -10.15 -2.63 -30.44
N HIS A 106 -10.63 -1.45 -30.06
CA HIS A 106 -11.48 -0.59 -30.90
C HIS A 106 -10.68 0.23 -31.93
N ALA A 107 -9.35 0.08 -31.98
CA ALA A 107 -8.53 0.62 -33.06
C ALA A 107 -8.84 -0.13 -34.36
N HIS A 108 -9.05 0.62 -35.46
CA HIS A 108 -9.46 0.07 -36.77
C HIS A 108 -10.62 -0.92 -36.70
N ASP A 109 -11.58 -0.72 -35.77
CA ASP A 109 -12.72 -1.62 -35.57
C ASP A 109 -12.31 -3.09 -35.36
N HIS A 110 -11.11 -3.35 -34.84
CA HIS A 110 -10.59 -4.71 -34.72
C HIS A 110 -11.47 -5.62 -33.87
N ASP A 111 -12.19 -5.08 -32.89
CA ASP A 111 -13.18 -5.80 -32.10
C ASP A 111 -14.38 -6.32 -32.90
N LYS A 112 -14.74 -5.66 -34.01
CA LYS A 112 -15.88 -6.03 -34.88
C LYS A 112 -15.55 -7.10 -35.92
N TYR A 113 -14.27 -7.34 -36.20
CA TYR A 113 -13.82 -8.31 -37.21
C TYR A 113 -13.04 -9.47 -36.62
N SER A 114 -12.34 -9.26 -35.50
CA SER A 114 -11.46 -10.26 -34.92
C SER A 114 -12.22 -11.40 -34.23
N VAL A 115 -11.86 -12.64 -34.57
CA VAL A 115 -12.33 -13.86 -33.88
C VAL A 115 -12.01 -13.87 -32.37
N VAL A 116 -11.12 -12.98 -31.91
CA VAL A 116 -10.80 -12.80 -30.49
C VAL A 116 -11.88 -12.04 -29.74
N TRP A 117 -12.66 -11.19 -30.38
CA TRP A 117 -13.58 -10.27 -29.70
C TRP A 117 -15.02 -10.46 -30.13
N LEU A 118 -15.24 -11.01 -31.33
CA LEU A 118 -16.55 -11.35 -31.85
C LEU A 118 -17.36 -12.23 -30.85
N PRO A 119 -18.65 -11.94 -30.65
CA PRO A 119 -19.53 -12.80 -29.87
C PRO A 119 -19.74 -14.14 -30.58
N VAL A 120 -20.14 -15.17 -29.84
CA VAL A 120 -20.44 -16.50 -30.39
C VAL A 120 -21.73 -16.42 -31.23
N ALA A 121 -21.53 -16.12 -32.51
CA ALA A 121 -22.55 -16.01 -33.55
C ALA A 121 -22.00 -16.62 -34.85
N ASP A 122 -22.79 -16.57 -35.93
CA ASP A 122 -22.47 -17.28 -37.18
C ASP A 122 -21.13 -16.87 -37.78
N ARG A 123 -20.81 -15.57 -37.76
CA ARG A 123 -19.49 -15.05 -38.20
C ARG A 123 -18.33 -15.64 -37.39
N TRP A 124 -18.46 -15.67 -36.06
CA TRP A 124 -17.43 -16.27 -35.21
C TRP A 124 -17.28 -17.78 -35.46
N ARG A 125 -18.41 -18.49 -35.66
CA ARG A 125 -18.42 -19.93 -35.97
C ARG A 125 -17.76 -20.22 -37.31
N SER A 126 -18.06 -19.44 -38.35
CA SER A 126 -17.43 -19.56 -39.67
C SER A 126 -15.91 -19.34 -39.59
N LEU A 127 -15.45 -18.23 -38.98
CA LEU A 127 -14.01 -17.98 -38.81
C LEU A 127 -13.31 -19.10 -38.01
N ARG A 128 -13.96 -19.63 -36.96
CA ARG A 128 -13.43 -20.77 -36.21
C ARG A 128 -13.38 -22.06 -37.02
N LYS A 129 -14.38 -22.29 -37.90
CA LYS A 129 -14.40 -23.42 -38.83
C LYS A 129 -13.26 -23.29 -39.84
N ILE A 130 -13.08 -22.13 -40.47
CA ILE A 130 -11.96 -21.85 -41.39
C ILE A 130 -10.62 -22.14 -40.69
N MET A 131 -10.41 -21.59 -39.50
CA MET A 131 -9.20 -21.83 -38.71
C MET A 131 -8.98 -23.31 -38.42
N ASN A 132 -9.98 -24.05 -37.93
CA ASN A 132 -9.80 -25.43 -37.52
C ASN A 132 -9.69 -26.40 -38.71
N SER A 133 -10.43 -26.16 -39.79
CA SER A 133 -10.51 -27.06 -40.94
C SER A 133 -9.43 -26.80 -41.99
N HIS A 134 -9.02 -25.54 -42.18
CA HIS A 134 -8.14 -25.16 -43.28
C HIS A 134 -6.78 -24.63 -42.84
N ILE A 135 -6.64 -24.08 -41.63
CA ILE A 135 -5.36 -23.51 -41.15
C ILE A 135 -4.65 -24.45 -40.16
N PHE A 136 -5.38 -24.97 -39.17
CA PHE A 136 -4.86 -25.77 -38.07
C PHE A 136 -5.25 -27.25 -38.15
N SER A 137 -5.71 -27.72 -39.32
CA SER A 137 -6.00 -29.14 -39.51
C SER A 137 -4.71 -29.97 -39.48
N GLY A 138 -4.80 -31.24 -39.07
CA GLY A 138 -3.65 -32.13 -38.95
C GLY A 138 -2.81 -32.19 -40.23
N SER A 139 -3.47 -32.34 -41.39
CA SER A 139 -2.81 -32.37 -42.70
C SER A 139 -2.05 -31.09 -43.02
N ARG A 140 -2.56 -29.92 -42.62
CA ARG A 140 -1.90 -28.61 -42.84
C ARG A 140 -0.73 -28.39 -41.90
N LEU A 141 -0.86 -28.85 -40.66
CA LEU A 141 0.25 -28.83 -39.73
C LEU A 141 1.37 -29.78 -40.21
N ASP A 142 1.03 -30.93 -40.78
CA ASP A 142 2.00 -31.89 -41.32
C ASP A 142 2.68 -31.36 -42.59
N ALA A 143 1.94 -30.72 -43.49
CA ALA A 143 2.51 -30.07 -44.68
C ALA A 143 3.58 -29.02 -44.32
N ASN A 144 3.41 -28.33 -43.19
CA ASN A 144 4.36 -27.34 -42.67
C ASN A 144 5.49 -27.93 -41.81
N GLN A 145 5.63 -29.25 -41.71
CA GLN A 145 6.66 -29.90 -40.89
C GLN A 145 8.08 -29.51 -41.32
N ASN A 146 8.35 -29.53 -42.63
CA ASN A 146 9.66 -29.21 -43.18
C ASN A 146 10.06 -27.75 -42.86
N LEU A 147 9.09 -26.83 -42.94
CA LEU A 147 9.31 -25.44 -42.58
C LEU A 147 9.66 -25.29 -41.09
N ARG A 148 8.93 -25.96 -40.19
CA ARG A 148 9.27 -25.97 -38.75
C ARG A 148 10.66 -26.52 -38.51
N GLN A 149 11.03 -27.62 -39.15
CA GLN A 149 12.35 -28.23 -39.02
C GLN A 149 13.46 -27.28 -39.51
N LYS A 150 13.25 -26.64 -40.66
CA LYS A 150 14.17 -25.61 -41.19
C LYS A 150 14.36 -24.47 -40.20
N LYS A 151 13.28 -23.92 -39.63
CA LYS A 151 13.35 -22.80 -38.68
C LYS A 151 14.02 -23.17 -37.35
N VAL A 152 13.84 -24.41 -36.89
CA VAL A 152 14.58 -24.95 -35.73
C VAL A 152 16.06 -25.11 -36.07
N GLN A 153 16.40 -25.59 -37.27
CA GLN A 153 17.80 -25.69 -37.70
C GLN A 153 18.47 -24.31 -37.76
N GLU A 154 17.81 -23.28 -38.30
CA GLU A 154 18.31 -21.90 -38.30
C GLU A 154 18.59 -21.38 -36.88
N LEU A 155 17.75 -21.73 -35.89
CA LEU A 155 17.98 -21.37 -34.49
C LEU A 155 19.19 -22.12 -33.88
N ILE A 156 19.36 -23.39 -34.23
CA ILE A 156 20.53 -24.19 -33.82
C ILE A 156 21.81 -23.59 -34.43
N ASP A 157 21.78 -23.23 -35.71
CA ASP A 157 22.90 -22.63 -36.42
C ASP A 157 23.28 -21.27 -35.81
N TYR A 158 22.29 -20.44 -35.46
CA TYR A 158 22.49 -19.20 -34.71
C TYR A 158 23.19 -19.45 -33.36
N ALA A 159 22.69 -20.40 -32.56
CA ALA A 159 23.30 -20.76 -31.29
C ALA A 159 24.73 -21.31 -31.48
N GLY A 160 24.96 -22.09 -32.54
CA GLY A 160 26.27 -22.59 -32.94
C GLY A 160 27.25 -21.46 -33.29
N LYS A 161 26.79 -20.45 -34.02
CA LYS A 161 27.58 -19.26 -34.35
C LYS A 161 27.95 -18.45 -33.10
N CYS A 162 26.99 -18.20 -32.20
CA CYS A 162 27.28 -17.55 -30.92
C CYS A 162 28.32 -18.34 -30.10
N CYS A 163 28.26 -19.67 -30.13
CA CYS A 163 29.25 -20.53 -29.47
C CYS A 163 30.65 -20.36 -30.08
N GLN A 164 30.77 -20.36 -31.42
CA GLN A 164 32.03 -20.13 -32.14
C GLN A 164 32.62 -18.76 -31.82
N ASP A 165 31.78 -17.73 -31.79
CA ASP A 165 32.16 -16.35 -31.51
C ASP A 165 32.37 -16.06 -30.01
N ARG A 166 32.10 -17.05 -29.12
CA ARG A 166 32.13 -16.93 -27.65
C ARG A 166 31.24 -15.82 -27.09
N ILE A 167 30.09 -15.60 -27.72
CA ILE A 167 29.08 -14.61 -27.33
C ILE A 167 27.92 -15.31 -26.59
N ALA A 168 27.38 -14.69 -25.55
CA ALA A 168 26.21 -15.20 -24.86
C ALA A 168 24.99 -15.26 -25.80
N VAL A 169 24.28 -16.39 -25.79
CA VAL A 169 23.07 -16.58 -26.60
C VAL A 169 21.89 -15.85 -25.94
N ASP A 170 21.33 -14.85 -26.62
CA ASP A 170 20.02 -14.31 -26.27
C ASP A 170 18.92 -15.30 -26.67
N ILE A 171 18.59 -16.21 -25.75
CA ILE A 171 17.51 -17.20 -25.93
C ILE A 171 16.17 -16.48 -26.19
N GLY A 172 15.95 -15.35 -25.53
CA GLY A 172 14.70 -14.61 -25.64
C GLY A 172 14.50 -14.05 -27.06
N GLY A 173 15.47 -13.26 -27.52
CA GLY A 173 15.48 -12.70 -28.87
C GLY A 173 15.55 -13.77 -29.97
N GLY A 174 16.35 -14.83 -29.77
CA GLY A 174 16.47 -15.94 -30.70
C GLY A 174 15.15 -16.68 -30.91
N VAL A 175 14.53 -17.16 -29.83
CA VAL A 175 13.24 -17.87 -29.90
C VAL A 175 12.14 -16.96 -30.43
N PHE A 176 12.12 -15.68 -30.04
CA PHE A 176 11.15 -14.71 -30.56
C PHE A 176 11.26 -14.55 -32.08
N THR A 177 12.48 -14.35 -32.59
CA THR A 177 12.76 -14.19 -34.02
C THR A 177 12.40 -15.46 -34.81
N THR A 178 12.79 -16.63 -34.32
CA THR A 178 12.44 -17.92 -34.95
C THR A 178 10.93 -18.14 -34.97
N SER A 179 10.22 -17.82 -33.87
CA SER A 179 8.76 -17.97 -33.79
C SER A 179 8.06 -17.02 -34.76
N LEU A 180 8.53 -15.77 -34.87
CA LEU A 180 7.99 -14.79 -35.79
C LEU A 180 8.22 -15.20 -37.24
N ASN A 181 9.44 -15.63 -37.60
CA ASN A 181 9.75 -16.14 -38.95
C ASN A 181 8.93 -17.39 -39.29
N LEU A 182 8.74 -18.31 -38.34
CA LEU A 182 7.92 -19.48 -38.55
C LEU A 182 6.46 -19.09 -38.88
N LEU A 183 5.88 -18.18 -38.10
CA LEU A 183 4.51 -17.70 -38.34
C LEU A 183 4.41 -16.91 -39.63
N SER A 184 5.33 -16.00 -39.90
CA SER A 184 5.30 -15.18 -41.11
C SER A 184 5.45 -16.05 -42.36
N ASN A 185 6.28 -17.09 -42.31
CA ASN A 185 6.46 -18.02 -43.41
C ASN A 185 5.23 -18.93 -43.57
N THR A 186 4.63 -19.37 -42.46
CA THR A 186 3.36 -20.14 -42.53
C THR A 186 2.21 -19.32 -43.11
N ILE A 187 2.15 -18.01 -42.83
CA ILE A 187 1.04 -17.16 -43.26
C ILE A 187 1.26 -16.60 -44.66
N PHE A 188 2.47 -16.08 -44.94
CA PHE A 188 2.78 -15.28 -46.12
C PHE A 188 3.89 -15.89 -47.01
N SER A 189 4.49 -17.01 -46.62
CA SER A 189 5.69 -17.59 -47.25
C SER A 189 6.93 -16.67 -47.23
N VAL A 190 6.98 -15.69 -46.32
CA VAL A 190 8.07 -14.71 -46.19
C VAL A 190 8.73 -14.79 -44.81
N ASP A 191 10.05 -14.65 -44.76
CA ASP A 191 10.82 -14.49 -43.52
C ASP A 191 10.87 -13.00 -43.11
N ILE A 192 9.87 -12.56 -42.36
CA ILE A 192 9.66 -11.14 -42.04
C ILE A 192 10.51 -10.68 -40.83
N ALA A 193 11.36 -11.50 -40.24
CA ALA A 193 12.34 -11.09 -39.20
C ALA A 193 13.80 -11.41 -39.58
N ASN A 194 14.13 -11.42 -40.87
CA ASN A 194 15.52 -11.51 -41.31
C ASN A 194 16.33 -10.27 -40.85
N PRO A 195 17.40 -10.44 -40.05
CA PRO A 195 18.19 -9.31 -39.52
C PRO A 195 18.89 -8.46 -40.58
N ASN A 196 19.02 -8.95 -41.82
CA ASN A 196 19.70 -8.28 -42.92
C ASN A 196 18.77 -7.43 -43.81
N GLN A 197 17.48 -7.33 -43.49
CA GLN A 197 16.51 -6.52 -44.23
C GLN A 197 15.84 -5.49 -43.30
N ASP A 198 15.83 -4.22 -43.69
CA ASP A 198 15.24 -3.14 -42.89
C ASP A 198 13.72 -3.31 -42.68
N SER A 199 13.01 -3.86 -43.66
CA SER A 199 11.57 -4.16 -43.60
C SER A 199 11.23 -5.17 -42.48
N ALA A 200 12.11 -6.14 -42.27
CA ALA A 200 11.92 -7.20 -41.29
C ALA A 200 12.08 -6.69 -39.84
N LYS A 201 13.01 -5.75 -39.64
CA LYS A 201 13.18 -5.05 -38.37
C LYS A 201 11.94 -4.22 -38.02
N GLN A 202 11.37 -3.51 -39.00
CA GLN A 202 10.17 -2.69 -38.80
C GLN A 202 8.96 -3.51 -38.36
N PHE A 203 8.70 -4.65 -39.01
CA PHE A 203 7.59 -5.52 -38.63
C PHE A 203 7.74 -6.10 -37.22
N ARG A 204 8.94 -6.61 -36.90
CA ARG A 204 9.24 -7.11 -35.55
C ARG A 204 9.01 -6.04 -34.50
N ASP A 205 9.45 -4.82 -34.77
CA ASP A 205 9.30 -3.69 -33.86
C ASP A 205 7.81 -3.28 -33.73
N LEU A 206 7.02 -3.31 -34.82
CA LEU A 206 5.56 -3.10 -34.76
C LEU A 206 4.84 -4.14 -33.90
N VAL A 207 5.12 -5.43 -34.12
CA VAL A 207 4.55 -6.54 -33.32
C VAL A 207 4.92 -6.37 -31.85
N TRP A 208 6.17 -6.02 -31.57
CA TRP A 208 6.64 -5.75 -30.22
C TRP A 208 5.88 -4.58 -29.56
N GLN A 209 5.74 -3.44 -30.25
CA GLN A 209 5.05 -2.28 -29.70
C GLN A 209 3.55 -2.54 -29.45
N MET A 210 2.88 -3.25 -30.34
CA MET A 210 1.49 -3.68 -30.13
C MET A 210 1.36 -4.56 -28.88
N MET A 211 2.29 -5.50 -28.68
CA MET A 211 2.31 -6.34 -27.48
C MET A 211 2.55 -5.53 -26.20
N VAL A 212 3.45 -4.54 -26.26
CA VAL A 212 3.73 -3.64 -25.14
C VAL A 212 2.50 -2.83 -24.77
N GLU A 213 1.80 -2.23 -25.74
CA GLU A 213 0.57 -1.47 -25.48
C GLU A 213 -0.57 -2.36 -24.96
N ALA A 214 -0.73 -3.57 -25.51
CA ALA A 214 -1.74 -4.53 -25.03
C ALA A 214 -1.45 -5.05 -23.61
N GLY A 215 -0.19 -5.06 -23.17
CA GLY A 215 0.23 -5.48 -21.83
C GLY A 215 0.14 -4.40 -20.76
N LYS A 216 -0.04 -3.12 -21.13
CA LYS A 216 -0.15 -2.00 -20.19
C LYS A 216 -1.58 -1.92 -19.63
N PRO A 217 -1.74 -1.63 -18.32
CA PRO A 217 -3.06 -1.34 -17.78
C PRO A 217 -3.58 -0.01 -18.38
N ASN A 218 -4.72 -0.07 -19.07
CA ASN A 218 -5.37 1.11 -19.61
C ASN A 218 -6.51 1.58 -18.68
N LEU A 219 -6.42 2.82 -18.20
CA LEU A 219 -7.40 3.45 -17.30
C LEU A 219 -8.80 3.44 -17.88
N VAL A 220 -8.93 3.60 -19.20
CA VAL A 220 -10.23 3.58 -19.88
C VAL A 220 -10.94 2.23 -19.70
N ASP A 221 -10.18 1.14 -19.60
CA ASP A 221 -10.75 -0.20 -19.41
C ASP A 221 -11.42 -0.36 -18.04
N TYR A 222 -10.99 0.42 -17.05
CA TYR A 222 -11.57 0.44 -15.70
C TYR A 222 -12.56 1.59 -15.50
N PHE A 223 -12.40 2.69 -16.25
CA PHE A 223 -13.20 3.91 -16.19
C PHE A 223 -13.70 4.32 -17.59
N PRO A 224 -14.77 3.69 -18.10
CA PRO A 224 -15.24 3.90 -19.48
C PRO A 224 -15.61 5.35 -19.83
N ALA A 225 -15.92 6.19 -18.84
CA ALA A 225 -16.19 7.61 -19.05
C ALA A 225 -15.00 8.38 -19.66
N LEU A 226 -13.78 7.87 -19.51
CA LEU A 226 -12.56 8.46 -20.07
C LEU A 226 -12.28 8.02 -21.52
N ALA A 227 -13.11 7.15 -22.12
CA ALA A 227 -12.83 6.58 -23.44
C ALA A 227 -12.71 7.61 -24.56
N LYS A 228 -13.43 8.73 -24.46
CA LYS A 228 -13.41 9.79 -25.49
C LYS A 228 -12.11 10.60 -25.50
N ILE A 229 -11.41 10.69 -24.38
CA ILE A 229 -10.20 11.52 -24.26
C ILE A 229 -8.92 10.69 -24.40
N ASP A 230 -8.99 9.36 -24.28
CA ASP A 230 -7.86 8.42 -24.32
C ASP A 230 -6.62 8.97 -23.56
N PRO A 231 -6.69 9.11 -22.23
CA PRO A 231 -5.74 9.91 -21.46
C PRO A 231 -4.31 9.33 -21.50
N GLN A 232 -4.17 8.02 -21.73
CA GLN A 232 -2.87 7.35 -21.86
C GLN A 232 -2.44 7.19 -23.34
N GLY A 233 -3.26 7.65 -24.30
CA GLY A 233 -3.01 7.56 -25.73
C GLY A 233 -2.87 6.13 -26.26
N VAL A 234 -3.37 5.13 -25.53
CA VAL A 234 -3.17 3.71 -25.87
C VAL A 234 -3.94 3.36 -27.12
N ARG A 235 -5.19 3.85 -27.25
CA ARG A 235 -5.99 3.58 -28.45
C ARG A 235 -5.39 4.30 -29.66
N SER A 236 -4.95 5.56 -29.49
CA SER A 236 -4.31 6.31 -30.57
C SER A 236 -3.05 5.59 -31.10
N ARG A 237 -2.12 5.19 -30.23
CA ARG A 237 -0.91 4.46 -30.66
C ARG A 237 -1.26 3.10 -31.29
N MET A 238 -2.26 2.40 -30.76
CA MET A 238 -2.71 1.13 -31.33
C MET A 238 -3.31 1.33 -32.73
N THR A 239 -4.01 2.45 -32.99
CA THR A 239 -4.47 2.82 -34.32
C THR A 239 -3.29 2.92 -35.28
N ASP A 240 -2.27 3.72 -34.96
CA ASP A 240 -1.09 3.88 -35.82
C ASP A 240 -0.35 2.55 -36.09
N TYR A 241 -0.28 1.66 -35.09
CA TYR A 241 0.35 0.36 -35.26
C TYR A 241 -0.50 -0.59 -36.12
N PHE A 242 -1.82 -0.60 -35.92
CA PHE A 242 -2.73 -1.41 -36.73
C PHE A 242 -2.76 -0.93 -38.18
N GLU A 243 -2.74 0.38 -38.43
CA GLU A 243 -2.66 0.96 -39.77
C GLU A 243 -1.45 0.41 -40.53
N LYS A 244 -0.24 0.54 -39.96
CA LYS A 244 1.01 0.04 -40.57
C LYS A 244 1.00 -1.47 -40.80
N MET A 245 0.36 -2.22 -39.91
CA MET A 245 0.23 -3.67 -40.05
C MET A 245 -0.75 -4.04 -41.16
N PHE A 246 -1.88 -3.35 -41.27
CA PHE A 246 -2.84 -3.57 -42.34
C PHE A 246 -2.31 -3.13 -43.70
N GLU A 247 -1.54 -2.03 -43.78
CA GLU A 247 -0.81 -1.65 -45.00
C GLU A 247 0.17 -2.75 -45.43
N LEU A 248 0.90 -3.36 -44.50
CA LEU A 248 1.79 -4.48 -44.81
C LEU A 248 1.02 -5.70 -45.31
N PHE A 249 -0.04 -6.10 -44.60
CA PHE A 249 -0.85 -7.26 -45.01
C PHE A 249 -1.53 -7.01 -46.36
N GLY A 250 -2.03 -5.81 -46.59
CA GLY A 250 -2.62 -5.41 -47.85
C GLY A 250 -1.63 -5.57 -49.02
N ARG A 251 -0.41 -5.06 -48.87
CA ARG A 251 0.64 -5.24 -49.90
C ARG A 251 0.93 -6.71 -50.19
N LEU A 252 1.07 -7.54 -49.16
CA LEU A 252 1.35 -8.98 -49.33
C LEU A 252 0.18 -9.71 -50.00
N ILE A 253 -1.07 -9.32 -49.70
CA ILE A 253 -2.25 -9.86 -50.36
C ILE A 253 -2.31 -9.41 -51.83
N ASP A 254 -2.01 -8.14 -52.11
CA ASP A 254 -2.01 -7.60 -53.48
C ASP A 254 -0.93 -8.26 -54.35
N GLU A 255 0.28 -8.42 -53.83
CA GLU A 255 1.36 -9.16 -54.49
C GLU A 255 0.92 -10.61 -54.81
N ARG A 256 0.24 -11.29 -53.88
CA ARG A 256 -0.27 -12.65 -54.11
C ARG A 256 -1.36 -12.69 -55.18
N LEU A 257 -2.28 -11.73 -55.18
CA LEU A 257 -3.33 -11.63 -56.20
C LEU A 257 -2.74 -11.37 -57.60
N GLU A 258 -1.69 -10.55 -57.72
CA GLU A 258 -0.99 -10.35 -58.99
C GLU A 258 -0.26 -11.61 -59.47
N LEU A 259 0.44 -12.33 -58.58
CA LEU A 259 1.08 -13.61 -58.93
C LEU A 259 0.06 -14.67 -59.42
N ARG A 260 -1.14 -14.68 -58.83
CA ARG A 260 -2.25 -15.52 -59.30
C ARG A 260 -2.74 -15.11 -60.69
N ARG A 261 -2.87 -13.80 -60.95
CA ARG A 261 -3.26 -13.29 -62.28
C ARG A 261 -2.25 -13.66 -63.36
N LEU A 262 -0.96 -13.68 -63.03
CA LEU A 262 0.12 -14.06 -63.93
C LEU A 262 0.25 -15.59 -64.14
N GLY A 263 -0.52 -16.40 -63.40
CA GLY A 263 -0.44 -17.87 -63.45
C GLY A 263 0.84 -18.45 -62.83
N GLU A 264 1.60 -17.63 -62.09
CA GLU A 264 2.86 -18.01 -61.45
C GLU A 264 2.65 -18.60 -60.05
N SER A 265 1.44 -18.44 -59.48
CA SER A 265 1.05 -18.98 -58.17
C SER A 265 0.38 -20.36 -58.32
N CYS A 266 1.01 -21.41 -57.79
CA CYS A 266 0.53 -22.79 -57.88
C CYS A 266 -0.02 -23.29 -56.54
N GLY A 267 -1.35 -23.25 -56.35
CA GLY A 267 -2.06 -23.96 -55.29
C GLY A 267 -1.95 -23.38 -53.86
N GLU A 268 -2.54 -24.08 -52.89
CA GLU A 268 -2.64 -23.70 -51.46
C GLU A 268 -1.28 -23.76 -50.72
N THR A 269 -0.36 -22.86 -51.07
CA THR A 269 1.00 -22.88 -50.51
C THR A 269 1.10 -22.36 -49.07
N ASP A 270 0.29 -21.37 -48.71
CA ASP A 270 0.24 -20.80 -47.36
C ASP A 270 -1.18 -20.39 -46.94
N VAL A 271 -1.28 -19.80 -45.74
CA VAL A 271 -2.59 -19.39 -45.19
C VAL A 271 -3.25 -18.32 -46.04
N ILE A 272 -2.51 -17.36 -46.60
CA ILE A 272 -3.12 -16.35 -47.49
C ILE A 272 -3.74 -17.02 -48.70
N ASP A 273 -3.07 -17.98 -49.32
CA ASP A 273 -3.63 -18.66 -50.48
C ASP A 273 -4.93 -19.40 -50.16
N ILE A 274 -4.96 -20.07 -49.00
CA ILE A 274 -6.14 -20.76 -48.50
C ILE A 274 -7.29 -19.78 -48.26
N LEU A 275 -7.01 -18.64 -47.61
CA LEU A 275 -8.01 -17.63 -47.31
C LEU A 275 -8.56 -16.95 -48.57
N LEU A 276 -7.70 -16.70 -49.57
CA LEU A 276 -8.14 -16.15 -50.85
C LEU A 276 -8.99 -17.15 -51.64
N ASN A 277 -8.67 -18.44 -51.63
CA ASN A 277 -9.51 -19.47 -52.29
C ASN A 277 -10.91 -19.53 -51.66
N ILE A 278 -10.99 -19.49 -50.32
CA ILE A 278 -12.28 -19.47 -49.61
C ILE A 278 -13.06 -18.18 -49.93
N SER A 279 -12.36 -17.04 -50.03
CA SER A 279 -12.98 -15.75 -50.40
C SER A 279 -13.51 -15.75 -51.84
N GLU A 280 -12.79 -16.38 -52.78
CA GLU A 280 -13.22 -16.55 -54.17
C GLU A 280 -14.44 -17.48 -54.29
N GLU A 281 -14.51 -18.55 -53.50
CA GLU A 281 -15.65 -19.47 -53.46
C GLU A 281 -16.89 -18.85 -52.77
N ASN A 282 -16.68 -18.10 -51.68
CA ASN A 282 -17.75 -17.48 -50.91
C ASN A 282 -17.28 -16.19 -50.21
N ASN A 283 -17.39 -15.06 -50.91
CA ASN A 283 -16.98 -13.75 -50.40
C ASN A 283 -17.84 -13.26 -49.21
N GLU A 284 -19.05 -13.82 -49.00
CA GLU A 284 -19.84 -13.54 -47.79
C GLU A 284 -19.27 -14.22 -46.55
N GLU A 285 -18.52 -15.32 -46.73
CA GLU A 285 -17.92 -16.09 -45.65
C GLU A 285 -16.64 -15.45 -45.13
N ILE A 286 -15.78 -14.95 -46.02
CA ILE A 286 -14.59 -14.18 -45.66
C ILE A 286 -14.23 -13.14 -46.73
N ASP A 287 -14.24 -11.87 -46.32
CA ASP A 287 -13.82 -10.74 -47.15
C ASP A 287 -12.36 -10.33 -46.86
N ARG A 288 -11.79 -9.45 -47.68
CA ARG A 288 -10.41 -8.96 -47.50
C ARG A 288 -10.14 -8.39 -46.10
N THR A 289 -11.05 -7.58 -45.57
CA THR A 289 -10.91 -6.99 -44.23
C THR A 289 -10.83 -8.08 -43.17
N GLN A 290 -11.65 -9.13 -43.30
CA GLN A 290 -11.61 -10.28 -42.40
C GLN A 290 -10.31 -11.06 -42.52
N ILE A 291 -9.76 -11.21 -43.73
CA ILE A 291 -8.44 -11.83 -43.97
C ILE A 291 -7.35 -11.04 -43.25
N GLU A 292 -7.31 -9.71 -43.41
CA GLU A 292 -6.33 -8.84 -42.77
C GLU A 292 -6.40 -8.91 -41.23
N HIS A 293 -7.60 -8.86 -40.66
CA HIS A 293 -7.80 -8.98 -39.21
C HIS A 293 -7.49 -10.39 -38.68
N LEU A 294 -7.76 -11.45 -39.46
CA LEU A 294 -7.39 -12.81 -39.13
C LEU A 294 -5.87 -13.00 -39.17
N CYS A 295 -5.18 -12.39 -40.13
CA CYS A 295 -3.72 -12.37 -40.19
C CYS A 295 -3.10 -11.68 -38.98
N LEU A 296 -3.65 -10.52 -38.58
CA LEU A 296 -3.22 -9.82 -37.36
C LEU A 296 -3.39 -10.70 -36.12
N LYS A 297 -4.49 -11.47 -36.06
CA LYS A 297 -4.69 -12.46 -35.01
C LYS A 297 -3.60 -13.54 -35.07
N LEU A 298 -3.38 -14.18 -36.21
CA LEU A 298 -2.40 -15.27 -36.32
C LEU A 298 -0.97 -14.80 -35.97
N ALA A 299 -0.60 -13.58 -36.39
CA ALA A 299 0.69 -12.97 -36.08
C ALA A 299 0.90 -12.65 -34.58
N SER A 300 -0.17 -12.38 -33.83
CA SER A 300 -0.10 -12.00 -32.41
C SER A 300 -0.10 -13.18 -31.42
N VAL A 301 -0.10 -14.44 -31.90
CA VAL A 301 -0.21 -15.65 -31.05
C VAL A 301 1.11 -16.06 -30.37
N THR A 302 2.26 -15.43 -30.66
CA THR A 302 3.55 -15.73 -29.99
C THR A 302 3.51 -15.39 -28.49
N ARG A 303 3.20 -16.37 -27.63
CA ARG A 303 3.05 -16.13 -26.19
C ARG A 303 4.28 -16.55 -25.38
N LYS A 304 5.06 -15.56 -24.93
CA LYS A 304 5.50 -15.26 -23.53
C LYS A 304 6.72 -14.34 -23.55
N PHE A 305 6.63 -13.12 -23.01
CA PHE A 305 7.79 -12.31 -22.59
C PHE A 305 7.45 -11.40 -21.40
N PRO A 306 8.46 -10.86 -20.70
CA PRO A 306 8.43 -10.60 -19.29
C PRO A 306 7.69 -9.29 -19.02
N ILE A 307 6.63 -9.40 -18.25
CA ILE A 307 5.79 -8.28 -17.77
C ILE A 307 6.59 -7.32 -16.84
N SER A 308 7.91 -7.46 -16.71
CA SER A 308 8.70 -6.86 -15.63
C SER A 308 8.80 -5.32 -15.68
N ASN A 309 8.79 -4.69 -16.85
CA ASN A 309 9.23 -3.28 -16.94
C ASN A 309 8.14 -2.27 -17.34
N SER A 310 6.98 -2.70 -17.84
CA SER A 310 5.87 -1.79 -18.21
C SER A 310 4.94 -1.41 -17.04
N ILE A 311 5.13 -2.02 -15.87
CA ILE A 311 4.24 -1.82 -14.70
C ILE A 311 4.69 -0.65 -13.81
N TRP A 312 5.95 -0.23 -13.89
CA TRP A 312 6.47 0.91 -13.13
C TRP A 312 5.78 2.24 -13.50
N PHE A 313 5.23 2.36 -14.71
CA PHE A 313 4.46 3.54 -15.12
C PHE A 313 3.03 3.55 -14.55
N GLY A 314 2.37 2.39 -14.49
CA GLY A 314 1.00 2.29 -13.95
C GLY A 314 0.91 2.56 -12.44
N THR A 315 1.95 2.20 -11.68
CA THR A 315 2.00 2.48 -10.23
C THR A 315 2.24 3.96 -9.92
N MET A 316 3.02 4.67 -10.74
CA MET A 316 3.24 6.11 -10.62
C MET A 316 2.00 6.93 -10.97
N GLU A 317 1.25 6.53 -12.00
CA GLU A 317 0.01 7.19 -12.42
C GLU A 317 -1.14 6.99 -11.42
N LEU A 318 -1.25 5.81 -10.81
CA LEU A 318 -2.19 5.55 -9.71
C LEU A 318 -1.84 6.36 -8.46
N LEU A 319 -0.55 6.61 -8.21
CA LEU A 319 -0.07 7.48 -7.13
C LEU A 319 -0.48 8.94 -7.38
N ILE A 320 -0.30 9.45 -8.60
CA ILE A 320 -0.73 10.80 -9.00
C ILE A 320 -2.25 10.94 -8.87
N LEU A 321 -3.03 9.95 -9.29
CA LEU A 321 -4.49 9.95 -9.14
C LEU A 321 -4.90 9.95 -7.65
N SER A 322 -4.21 9.18 -6.81
CA SER A 322 -4.46 9.14 -5.36
C SER A 322 -4.15 10.48 -4.67
N LEU A 323 -3.08 11.15 -5.08
CA LEU A 323 -2.70 12.48 -4.62
C LEU A 323 -3.72 13.54 -5.06
N TYR A 324 -4.24 13.43 -6.28
CA TYR A 324 -5.27 14.34 -6.80
C TYR A 324 -6.60 14.17 -6.06
N ILE A 325 -7.01 12.94 -5.76
CA ILE A 325 -8.19 12.65 -4.95
C ILE A 325 -8.02 13.21 -3.54
N LEU A 326 -6.85 13.03 -2.91
CA LEU A 326 -6.57 13.57 -1.57
C LEU A 326 -6.63 15.12 -1.56
N PHE A 327 -6.11 15.76 -2.60
CA PHE A 327 -6.19 17.21 -2.79
C PHE A 327 -7.64 17.69 -2.94
N THR A 328 -8.46 17.00 -3.73
CA THR A 328 -9.88 17.37 -3.87
C THR A 328 -10.67 17.18 -2.57
N ILE A 329 -10.42 16.12 -1.80
CA ILE A 329 -11.08 15.89 -0.51
C ILE A 329 -10.70 16.98 0.49
N THR A 330 -9.42 17.35 0.56
CA THR A 330 -8.95 18.43 1.46
C THR A 330 -9.52 19.79 1.07
N LEU A 331 -9.62 20.09 -0.23
CA LEU A 331 -10.25 21.32 -0.73
C LEU A 331 -11.75 21.38 -0.42
N VAL A 332 -12.48 20.27 -0.60
CA VAL A 332 -13.92 20.19 -0.27
C VAL A 332 -14.14 20.33 1.23
N LEU A 333 -13.33 19.69 2.07
CA LEU A 333 -13.41 19.84 3.53
C LEU A 333 -13.09 21.28 3.96
N ALA A 334 -12.14 21.95 3.31
CA ALA A 334 -11.84 23.35 3.56
C ALA A 334 -13.02 24.26 3.18
N LEU A 335 -13.63 24.07 2.01
CA LEU A 335 -14.81 24.81 1.57
C LEU A 335 -16.04 24.57 2.45
N LEU A 336 -16.30 23.33 2.86
CA LEU A 336 -17.37 22.99 3.80
C LEU A 336 -17.14 23.61 5.18
N SER A 337 -15.88 23.76 5.60
CA SER A 337 -15.56 24.46 6.85
C SER A 337 -15.78 25.97 6.78
N LEU A 338 -15.62 26.58 5.59
CA LEU A 338 -15.91 27.98 5.33
C LEU A 338 -17.42 28.26 5.23
N LEU A 339 -18.19 27.29 4.73
CA LEU A 339 -19.66 27.36 4.61
C LEU A 339 -20.39 27.08 5.94
N ARG A 340 -19.69 26.54 6.94
CA ARG A 340 -20.28 26.29 8.26
C ARG A 340 -20.39 27.62 9.00
N SER A 341 -21.56 28.25 8.87
CA SER A 341 -21.97 29.45 9.60
C SER A 341 -21.52 29.37 11.07
N SER A 342 -20.74 30.36 11.48
CA SER A 342 -20.20 30.46 12.82
C SER A 342 -21.36 30.61 13.80
N LYS A 343 -21.65 29.57 14.58
CA LYS A 343 -22.30 29.78 15.87
C LYS A 343 -21.44 30.80 16.64
N PRO A 344 -22.03 31.69 17.46
CA PRO A 344 -21.25 32.62 18.27
C PRO A 344 -20.27 31.79 19.10
N SER A 345 -18.98 31.96 18.81
CA SER A 345 -17.93 31.28 19.54
C SER A 345 -17.93 31.83 20.97
N PRO A 346 -17.73 30.97 21.98
CA PRO A 346 -17.45 31.46 23.33
C PRO A 346 -16.30 32.49 23.27
N LYS A 347 -16.30 33.46 24.19
CA LYS A 347 -15.23 34.47 24.28
C LYS A 347 -13.90 33.75 24.58
N LEU A 348 -13.18 33.38 23.53
CA LEU A 348 -11.87 32.74 23.63
C LEU A 348 -10.78 33.80 23.85
N PRO A 349 -9.71 33.47 24.58
CA PRO A 349 -8.49 34.28 24.61
C PRO A 349 -7.98 34.59 23.20
N PRO A 350 -7.27 35.72 23.01
CA PRO A 350 -6.70 36.10 21.72
C PRO A 350 -5.76 35.02 21.17
N GLY A 351 -5.53 35.00 19.86
CA GLY A 351 -4.63 34.01 19.26
C GLY A 351 -4.52 34.13 17.75
N PRO A 352 -3.59 33.40 17.13
CA PRO A 352 -3.42 33.44 15.69
C PRO A 352 -4.65 32.88 14.98
N VAL A 353 -5.02 33.53 13.87
CA VAL A 353 -6.15 33.12 13.04
C VAL A 353 -5.91 31.68 12.54
N PRO A 354 -6.80 30.72 12.85
CA PRO A 354 -6.59 29.33 12.46
C PRO A 354 -6.93 29.12 10.98
N LEU A 355 -6.10 28.34 10.28
CA LEU A 355 -6.40 27.92 8.92
C LEU A 355 -7.53 26.86 8.89
N PRO A 356 -8.27 26.75 7.77
CA PRO A 356 -9.22 25.64 7.57
C PRO A 356 -8.57 24.28 7.78
N VAL A 357 -9.28 23.36 8.45
CA VAL A 357 -8.89 21.97 8.74
C VAL A 357 -7.67 21.82 9.67
N ILE A 358 -6.53 22.39 9.31
CA ILE A 358 -5.23 22.24 10.01
C ILE A 358 -5.14 23.16 11.23
N GLY A 359 -5.81 24.31 11.22
CA GLY A 359 -5.73 25.29 12.31
C GLY A 359 -4.38 26.01 12.35
N SER A 360 -3.74 26.08 13.52
CA SER A 360 -2.53 26.85 13.81
C SER A 360 -1.24 26.02 13.75
N PHE A 361 -1.27 24.76 13.27
CA PHE A 361 -0.07 23.89 13.25
C PHE A 361 1.14 24.50 12.55
N LEU A 362 0.92 25.19 11.42
CA LEU A 362 2.00 25.80 10.64
C LEU A 362 2.78 26.88 11.41
N LYS A 363 2.24 27.34 12.55
CA LYS A 363 2.91 28.30 13.42
C LYS A 363 3.81 27.64 14.48
N LEU A 364 3.76 26.33 14.67
CA LEU A 364 4.51 25.64 15.74
C LEU A 364 5.92 25.18 15.33
N GLY A 365 6.15 24.87 14.06
CA GLY A 365 7.46 24.44 13.56
C GLY A 365 7.98 23.14 14.20
N ASP A 366 9.29 22.92 14.16
CA ASP A 366 10.01 21.79 14.76
C ASP A 366 10.15 21.90 16.29
N LYS A 367 10.06 23.12 16.82
CA LYS A 367 10.19 23.42 18.26
C LYS A 367 8.94 24.15 18.78
N PRO A 368 7.82 23.42 19.02
CA PRO A 368 6.54 24.02 19.39
C PRO A 368 6.64 24.95 20.61
N HIS A 369 7.37 24.56 21.66
CA HIS A 369 7.53 25.36 22.87
C HIS A 369 8.19 26.74 22.62
N LYS A 370 9.15 26.85 21.69
CA LYS A 370 9.75 28.14 21.32
C LYS A 370 8.78 29.01 20.55
N SER A 371 8.12 28.42 19.55
CA SER A 371 7.11 29.11 18.76
C SER A 371 5.95 29.61 19.63
N LEU A 372 5.53 28.82 20.62
CA LEU A 372 4.53 29.23 21.62
C LEU A 372 5.01 30.41 22.47
N ALA A 373 6.27 30.44 22.88
CA ALA A 373 6.83 31.57 23.63
C ALA A 373 6.87 32.86 22.79
N GLU A 374 7.20 32.78 21.50
CA GLU A 374 7.16 33.95 20.62
C GLU A 374 5.71 34.42 20.34
N LEU A 375 4.78 33.49 20.13
CA LEU A 375 3.36 33.82 19.98
C LEU A 375 2.78 34.47 21.24
N ALA A 376 3.21 34.04 22.44
CA ALA A 376 2.80 34.65 23.70
C ALA A 376 3.23 36.12 23.83
N LYS A 377 4.37 36.52 23.24
CA LYS A 377 4.79 37.93 23.20
C LYS A 377 3.85 38.79 22.34
N ILE A 378 3.17 38.19 21.36
CA ILE A 378 2.28 38.88 20.42
C ILE A 378 0.84 38.91 20.96
N TYR A 379 0.33 37.76 21.40
CA TYR A 379 -1.08 37.58 21.77
C TYR A 379 -1.33 37.72 23.28
N GLY A 380 -0.26 37.79 24.08
CA GLY A 380 -0.33 37.93 25.53
C GLY A 380 -0.22 36.60 26.28
N PRO A 381 -0.27 36.65 27.62
CA PRO A 381 0.09 35.54 28.48
C PRO A 381 -0.97 34.43 28.56
N ILE A 382 -2.17 34.67 27.99
CA ILE A 382 -3.23 33.70 27.75
C ILE A 382 -3.63 33.79 26.28
N MET A 383 -3.45 32.70 25.53
CA MET A 383 -3.79 32.69 24.11
C MET A 383 -4.44 31.39 23.67
N SER A 384 -5.25 31.45 22.61
CA SER A 384 -5.94 30.30 22.04
C SER A 384 -5.33 29.88 20.72
N LEU A 385 -5.16 28.57 20.54
CA LEU A 385 -4.70 27.93 19.31
C LEU A 385 -5.70 26.87 18.90
N LYS A 386 -5.85 26.63 17.59
CA LYS A 386 -6.62 25.50 17.09
C LYS A 386 -5.66 24.48 16.50
N LEU A 387 -5.49 23.32 17.13
CA LEU A 387 -4.63 22.24 16.64
C LEU A 387 -5.52 21.18 15.99
N GLY A 388 -5.66 21.25 14.66
CA GLY A 388 -6.61 20.44 13.90
C GLY A 388 -8.05 20.76 14.29
N GLN A 389 -8.72 19.81 14.95
CA GLN A 389 -10.08 19.98 15.47
C GLN A 389 -10.14 20.35 16.96
N LYS A 390 -9.00 20.36 17.68
CA LYS A 390 -8.95 20.69 19.11
C LYS A 390 -8.58 22.16 19.34
N ILE A 391 -9.23 22.79 20.32
CA ILE A 391 -8.86 24.12 20.81
C ILE A 391 -7.92 23.93 21.99
N THR A 392 -6.78 24.61 21.98
CA THR A 392 -5.74 24.56 23.00
C THR A 392 -5.50 25.97 23.52
N VAL A 393 -5.63 26.16 24.84
CA VAL A 393 -5.29 27.41 25.50
C VAL A 393 -3.87 27.29 26.05
N VAL A 394 -3.04 28.28 25.78
CA VAL A 394 -1.65 28.34 26.23
C VAL A 394 -1.52 29.42 27.30
N ILE A 395 -0.95 29.03 28.43
CA ILE A 395 -0.68 29.89 29.58
C ILE A 395 0.83 30.08 29.66
N SER A 396 1.27 31.34 29.72
CA SER A 396 2.69 31.71 29.61
C SER A 396 3.12 32.80 30.60
N SER A 397 2.37 32.98 31.70
CA SER A 397 2.81 33.80 32.83
C SER A 397 2.69 33.07 34.17
N PRO A 398 3.59 33.34 35.14
CA PRO A 398 3.51 32.74 36.48
C PRO A 398 2.20 33.07 37.20
N ALA A 399 1.69 34.30 37.05
CA ALA A 399 0.44 34.72 37.68
C ALA A 399 -0.75 33.87 37.18
N LEU A 400 -0.88 33.69 35.86
CA LEU A 400 -1.94 32.84 35.30
C LEU A 400 -1.74 31.36 35.58
N ALA A 401 -0.48 30.88 35.60
CA ALA A 401 -0.19 29.51 36.00
C ALA A 401 -0.64 29.25 37.45
N LYS A 402 -0.45 30.22 38.36
CA LYS A 402 -0.97 30.15 39.73
C LYS A 402 -2.49 30.14 39.78
N GLU A 403 -3.17 30.96 38.97
CA GLU A 403 -4.63 30.92 38.90
C GLU A 403 -5.16 29.54 38.45
N VAL A 404 -4.56 28.96 37.40
CA VAL A 404 -5.05 27.71 36.80
C VAL A 404 -4.62 26.46 37.56
N LEU A 405 -3.36 26.38 38.01
CA LEU A 405 -2.78 25.18 38.62
C LEU A 405 -2.88 25.15 40.15
N GLN A 406 -3.25 26.26 40.81
CA GLN A 406 -3.42 26.30 42.28
C GLN A 406 -4.81 26.75 42.71
N LYS A 407 -5.34 27.86 42.17
CA LYS A 407 -6.64 28.40 42.63
C LYS A 407 -7.84 27.71 41.99
N GLN A 408 -7.69 27.26 40.74
CA GLN A 408 -8.72 26.55 39.97
C GLN A 408 -8.25 25.14 39.57
N ASP A 409 -7.32 24.56 40.32
CA ASP A 409 -6.67 23.29 40.06
C ASP A 409 -7.66 22.15 39.75
N LEU A 410 -8.76 22.05 40.49
CA LEU A 410 -9.78 21.01 40.27
C LEU A 410 -10.47 21.16 38.91
N ALA A 411 -10.75 22.39 38.46
CA ALA A 411 -11.42 22.67 37.19
C ALA A 411 -10.52 22.33 35.99
N PHE A 412 -9.20 22.39 36.19
CA PHE A 412 -8.18 22.07 35.19
C PHE A 412 -7.46 20.74 35.45
N SER A 413 -8.02 19.89 36.30
CA SER A 413 -7.41 18.61 36.67
C SER A 413 -7.55 17.51 35.61
N SER A 414 -8.49 17.68 34.68
CA SER A 414 -8.69 16.77 33.55
C SER A 414 -7.53 16.82 32.56
N ARG A 415 -7.14 15.66 32.03
CA ARG A 415 -6.00 15.51 31.12
C ARG A 415 -6.46 15.16 29.71
N THR A 416 -5.78 15.70 28.70
CA THR A 416 -5.99 15.25 27.32
C THR A 416 -5.19 13.97 27.12
N ILE A 417 -5.90 12.86 26.87
CA ILE A 417 -5.30 11.54 26.69
C ILE A 417 -4.86 11.38 25.23
N PRO A 418 -3.56 11.14 24.95
CA PRO A 418 -3.09 10.78 23.61
C PRO A 418 -3.61 9.40 23.21
N ASN A 419 -3.90 9.20 21.93
CA ASN A 419 -4.42 7.94 21.40
C ASN A 419 -3.46 6.76 21.61
N ALA A 420 -2.16 7.03 21.70
CA ALA A 420 -1.15 6.03 22.06
C ALA A 420 -1.35 5.47 23.48
N ALA A 421 -1.86 6.26 24.42
CA ALA A 421 -2.12 5.83 25.78
C ALA A 421 -3.31 4.85 25.90
N HIS A 422 -4.13 4.71 24.86
CA HIS A 422 -5.18 3.68 24.78
C HIS A 422 -4.66 2.29 24.39
N ALA A 423 -3.35 2.14 24.18
CA ALA A 423 -2.73 0.82 24.05
C ALA A 423 -2.79 0.09 25.41
N HIS A 424 -3.19 -1.19 25.39
CA HIS A 424 -3.41 -2.01 26.60
C HIS A 424 -4.23 -1.31 27.69
N ASP A 425 -5.19 -0.46 27.30
CA ASP A 425 -6.01 0.31 28.25
C ASP A 425 -5.20 1.14 29.25
N HIS A 426 -3.96 1.53 28.91
CA HIS A 426 -3.07 2.20 29.85
C HIS A 426 -3.64 3.50 30.42
N ASP A 427 -4.45 4.22 29.66
CA ASP A 427 -5.19 5.40 30.11
C ASP A 427 -6.17 5.13 31.26
N LYS A 428 -6.70 3.90 31.39
CA LYS A 428 -7.65 3.49 32.42
C LYS A 428 -7.00 3.07 33.74
N TYR A 429 -5.70 2.81 33.74
CA TYR A 429 -4.95 2.33 34.92
C TYR A 429 -3.85 3.29 35.36
N SER A 430 -3.33 4.10 34.45
CA SER A 430 -2.20 4.99 34.70
C SER A 430 -2.58 6.22 35.52
N VAL A 431 -1.85 6.44 36.62
CA VAL A 431 -1.95 7.67 37.43
C VAL A 431 -1.68 8.95 36.61
N VAL A 432 -1.01 8.83 35.45
CA VAL A 432 -0.75 9.94 34.53
C VAL A 432 -2.00 10.36 33.76
N TRP A 433 -2.99 9.49 33.57
CA TRP A 433 -4.17 9.76 32.72
C TRP A 433 -5.51 9.68 33.47
N LEU A 434 -5.55 8.95 34.59
CA LEU A 434 -6.74 8.82 35.43
C LEU A 434 -7.28 10.19 35.87
N PRO A 435 -8.61 10.39 35.87
CA PRO A 435 -9.23 11.58 36.44
C PRO A 435 -9.01 11.62 37.96
N VAL A 436 -9.07 12.82 38.55
CA VAL A 436 -8.95 13.00 39.99
C VAL A 436 -10.18 12.42 40.69
N ALA A 437 -10.04 11.17 41.12
CA ALA A 437 -11.03 10.37 41.82
C ALA A 437 -10.30 9.46 42.83
N ASP A 438 -11.04 8.61 43.55
CA ASP A 438 -10.50 7.82 44.66
C ASP A 438 -9.34 6.92 44.24
N ARG A 439 -9.45 6.28 43.07
CA ARG A 439 -8.36 5.46 42.50
C ARG A 439 -7.08 6.27 42.24
N TRP A 440 -7.20 7.46 41.65
CA TRP A 440 -6.05 8.33 41.41
C TRP A 440 -5.43 8.82 42.73
N ARG A 441 -6.26 9.16 43.74
CA ARG A 441 -5.81 9.56 45.08
C ARG A 441 -5.07 8.43 45.78
N SER A 442 -5.59 7.20 45.69
CA SER A 442 -4.94 6.00 46.23
C SER A 442 -3.55 5.80 45.63
N LEU A 443 -3.45 5.75 44.30
CA LEU A 443 -2.16 5.60 43.61
C LEU A 443 -1.19 6.74 43.96
N ARG A 444 -1.65 8.00 44.01
CA ARG A 444 -0.79 9.13 44.43
C ARG A 444 -0.32 9.01 45.88
N LYS A 445 -1.17 8.51 46.79
CA LYS A 445 -0.80 8.25 48.18
C LYS A 445 0.27 7.15 48.26
N ILE A 446 0.08 6.04 47.55
CA ILE A 446 1.08 4.95 47.46
C ILE A 446 2.42 5.52 46.98
N MET A 447 2.41 6.26 45.86
CA MET A 447 3.61 6.85 45.29
C MET A 447 4.32 7.79 46.27
N ASN A 448 3.59 8.73 46.89
CA ASN A 448 4.20 9.73 47.77
C ASN A 448 4.70 9.14 49.10
N SER A 449 3.98 8.16 49.66
CA SER A 449 4.33 7.58 50.96
C SER A 449 5.35 6.45 50.86
N HIS A 450 5.29 5.64 49.81
CA HIS A 450 6.01 4.37 49.72
C HIS A 450 7.09 4.32 48.64
N ILE A 451 6.99 5.15 47.57
CA ILE A 451 7.96 5.12 46.46
C ILE A 451 8.89 6.35 46.51
N PHE A 452 8.32 7.55 46.66
CA PHE A 452 9.03 8.83 46.58
C PHE A 452 9.14 9.55 47.93
N SER A 453 8.89 8.87 49.05
CA SER A 453 9.08 9.46 50.37
C SER A 453 10.56 9.72 50.64
N GLY A 454 10.86 10.75 51.44
CA GLY A 454 12.24 11.14 51.74
C GLY A 454 13.08 9.97 52.26
N SER A 455 12.53 9.17 53.18
CA SER A 455 13.21 7.98 53.72
C SER A 455 13.52 6.92 52.67
N ARG A 456 12.66 6.73 51.67
CA ARG A 456 12.88 5.77 50.57
C ARG A 456 13.90 6.29 49.56
N LEU A 457 13.88 7.59 49.29
CA LEU A 457 14.92 8.22 48.49
C LEU A 457 16.28 8.13 49.20
N ASP A 458 16.34 8.31 50.52
CA ASP A 458 17.56 8.17 51.30
C ASP A 458 18.07 6.73 51.35
N ALA A 459 17.19 5.74 51.50
CA ALA A 459 17.55 4.32 51.45
C ALA A 459 18.22 3.93 50.12
N ASN A 460 17.83 4.57 49.02
CA ASN A 460 18.40 4.35 47.68
C ASN A 460 19.65 5.22 47.38
N GLN A 461 20.19 5.94 48.36
CA GLN A 461 21.36 6.81 48.17
C GLN A 461 22.59 6.03 47.69
N ASN A 462 22.88 4.87 48.30
CA ASN A 462 24.02 4.03 47.93
C ASN A 462 23.91 3.54 46.49
N LEU A 463 22.70 3.19 46.04
CA LEU A 463 22.45 2.78 44.66
C LEU A 463 22.72 3.94 43.68
N ARG A 464 22.23 5.16 44.00
CA ARG A 464 22.54 6.35 43.18
C ARG A 464 24.03 6.61 43.09
N GLN A 465 24.74 6.56 44.21
CA GLN A 465 26.20 6.74 44.24
C GLN A 465 26.91 5.68 43.40
N LYS A 466 26.52 4.40 43.53
CA LYS A 466 27.05 3.29 42.72
C LYS A 466 26.84 3.54 41.22
N LYS A 467 25.63 3.90 40.79
CA LYS A 467 25.32 4.14 39.37
C LYS A 467 26.06 5.35 38.79
N VAL A 468 26.27 6.39 39.59
CA VAL A 468 27.12 7.53 39.21
C VAL A 468 28.60 7.12 39.12
N GLN A 469 29.08 6.28 40.04
CA GLN A 469 30.46 5.78 39.98
C GLN A 469 30.70 4.92 38.74
N GLU A 470 29.78 4.02 38.40
CA GLU A 470 29.83 3.22 37.16
C GLU A 470 29.88 4.11 35.90
N LEU A 471 29.10 5.19 35.87
CA LEU A 471 29.13 6.20 34.80
C LEU A 471 30.51 6.88 34.70
N ILE A 472 31.07 7.29 35.84
CA ILE A 472 32.40 7.93 35.90
C ILE A 472 33.49 6.96 35.42
N ASP A 473 33.43 5.70 35.84
CA ASP A 473 34.43 4.69 35.48
C ASP A 473 34.36 4.35 33.99
N TYR A 474 33.15 4.29 33.41
CA TYR A 474 32.96 4.18 31.96
C TYR A 474 33.58 5.37 31.21
N ALA A 475 33.31 6.61 31.66
CA ALA A 475 33.88 7.81 31.04
C ALA A 475 35.41 7.85 31.13
N LYS A 476 35.99 7.43 32.27
CA LYS A 476 37.45 7.29 32.43
C LYS A 476 38.03 6.27 31.45
N LYS A 477 37.37 5.12 31.27
CA LYS A 477 37.79 4.10 30.31
C LYS A 477 37.78 4.63 28.87
N CYS A 478 36.71 5.29 28.45
CA CYS A 478 36.65 5.92 27.13
C CYS A 478 37.76 6.97 26.94
N CYS A 479 38.07 7.75 27.98
CA CYS A 479 39.17 8.70 27.95
C CYS A 479 40.54 8.02 27.77
N GLN A 480 40.78 6.89 28.44
CA GLN A 480 42.01 6.11 28.30
C GLN A 480 42.14 5.50 26.89
N ASP A 481 41.03 5.05 26.33
CA ASP A 481 40.97 4.43 25.00
C ASP A 481 40.91 5.46 23.85
N GLY A 482 40.83 6.77 24.15
CA GLY A 482 40.71 7.84 23.15
C GLY A 482 39.37 7.86 22.41
N ILE A 483 38.31 7.29 23.00
CA ILE A 483 36.98 7.13 22.40
C ILE A 483 36.05 8.26 22.84
N ALA A 484 35.33 8.87 21.88
CA ALA A 484 34.31 9.87 22.17
C ALA A 484 33.12 9.27 22.94
N VAL A 485 32.65 9.97 23.97
CA VAL A 485 31.53 9.53 24.81
C VAL A 485 30.21 10.13 24.30
N ASP A 486 29.23 9.28 23.99
CA ASP A 486 27.84 9.69 23.77
C ASP A 486 27.17 10.00 25.13
N ILE A 487 27.21 11.27 25.53
CA ILE A 487 26.65 11.76 26.80
C ILE A 487 25.15 11.45 26.89
N GLY A 488 24.40 11.62 25.80
CA GLY A 488 22.96 11.37 25.80
C GLY A 488 22.65 9.89 25.99
N GLY A 489 23.34 9.04 25.24
CA GLY A 489 23.19 7.60 25.31
C GLY A 489 23.57 7.01 26.67
N ILE A 490 24.68 7.47 27.27
CA ILE A 490 25.15 6.95 28.55
C ILE A 490 24.29 7.44 29.73
N ILE A 491 23.89 8.72 29.76
CA ILE A 491 22.97 9.23 30.79
C ILE A 491 21.65 8.48 30.72
N PHE A 492 21.10 8.26 29.51
CA PHE A 492 19.87 7.48 29.34
C PHE A 492 20.01 6.07 29.92
N THR A 493 21.10 5.37 29.60
CA THR A 493 21.38 4.03 30.15
C THR A 493 21.53 4.04 31.67
N THR A 494 22.28 4.99 32.24
CA THR A 494 22.46 5.11 33.68
C THR A 494 21.15 5.44 34.40
N SER A 495 20.33 6.34 33.84
CA SER A 495 19.00 6.66 34.38
C SER A 495 18.07 5.45 34.33
N LEU A 496 18.04 4.72 33.22
CA LEU A 496 17.23 3.52 33.09
C LEU A 496 17.66 2.44 34.08
N ASN A 497 18.98 2.20 34.23
CA ASN A 497 19.50 1.26 35.23
C ASN A 497 19.22 1.69 36.66
N LEU A 498 19.29 2.99 36.96
CA LEU A 498 18.94 3.51 38.28
C LEU A 498 17.46 3.25 38.59
N LEU A 499 16.56 3.57 37.65
CA LEU A 499 15.12 3.35 37.82
C LEU A 499 14.80 1.86 37.92
N SER A 500 15.35 1.04 37.02
CA SER A 500 15.10 -0.40 37.02
C SER A 500 15.62 -1.08 38.28
N ASN A 501 16.77 -0.65 38.80
CA ASN A 501 17.33 -1.19 40.02
C ASN A 501 16.52 -0.73 41.24
N THR A 502 16.04 0.51 41.25
CA THR A 502 15.14 1.01 42.30
C THR A 502 13.81 0.24 42.31
N ILE A 503 13.29 -0.14 41.14
CA ILE A 503 11.97 -0.78 41.03
C ILE A 503 12.05 -2.31 41.22
N PHE A 504 13.03 -2.95 40.57
CA PHE A 504 13.12 -4.41 40.45
C PHE A 504 14.41 -5.01 41.02
N SER A 505 15.34 -4.20 41.53
CA SER A 505 16.71 -4.63 41.91
C SER A 505 17.54 -5.21 40.76
N VAL A 506 17.20 -4.88 39.50
CA VAL A 506 17.85 -5.40 38.29
C VAL A 506 18.38 -4.25 37.43
N ASP A 507 19.58 -4.42 36.86
CA ASP A 507 20.12 -3.54 35.83
C ASP A 507 19.62 -3.97 34.44
N ILE A 508 18.59 -3.29 33.97
CA ILE A 508 17.83 -3.68 32.79
C ILE A 508 18.53 -3.28 31.47
N ALA A 509 19.47 -2.34 31.51
CA ALA A 509 20.22 -1.81 30.38
C ALA A 509 21.73 -2.01 30.54
N ASN A 510 22.16 -3.22 30.91
CA ASN A 510 23.58 -3.59 30.90
C ASN A 510 24.16 -3.59 29.47
N PRO A 511 25.20 -2.78 29.17
CA PRO A 511 25.77 -2.68 27.83
C PRO A 511 26.46 -3.96 27.32
N ASN A 512 26.75 -4.91 28.21
CA ASN A 512 27.48 -6.14 27.88
C ASN A 512 26.56 -7.37 27.65
N GLN A 513 25.23 -7.19 27.68
CA GLN A 513 24.26 -8.26 27.46
C GLN A 513 23.28 -7.88 26.34
N ASP A 514 23.14 -8.75 25.34
CA ASP A 514 22.29 -8.49 24.16
C ASP A 514 20.81 -8.27 24.53
N SER A 515 20.31 -8.98 25.55
CA SER A 515 18.93 -8.82 26.06
C SER A 515 18.68 -7.44 26.68
N ALA A 516 19.67 -6.89 27.38
CA ALA A 516 19.57 -5.59 28.02
C ALA A 516 19.65 -4.43 27.01
N LYS A 517 20.39 -4.63 25.91
CA LYS A 517 20.37 -3.71 24.77
C LYS A 517 19.00 -3.65 24.10
N GLN A 518 18.36 -4.80 23.88
CA GLN A 518 17.01 -4.85 23.29
C GLN A 518 15.97 -4.10 24.14
N LEU A 519 16.08 -4.18 25.46
CA LEU A 519 15.14 -3.53 26.38
C LEU A 519 15.39 -2.02 26.51
N ARG A 520 16.66 -1.58 26.53
CA ARG A 520 17.01 -0.16 26.37
C ARG A 520 16.42 0.42 25.08
N ASP A 521 16.58 -0.30 23.97
CA ASP A 521 16.09 0.14 22.67
C ASP A 521 14.55 0.17 22.65
N LEU A 522 13.87 -0.78 23.31
CA LEU A 522 12.42 -0.77 23.49
C LEU A 522 11.93 0.49 24.22
N VAL A 523 12.54 0.82 25.36
CA VAL A 523 12.21 2.04 26.14
C VAL A 523 12.49 3.29 25.31
N TRP A 524 13.59 3.32 24.56
CA TRP A 524 13.89 4.42 23.65
C TRP A 524 12.82 4.60 22.58
N GLN A 525 12.40 3.53 21.91
CA GLN A 525 11.37 3.59 20.87
C GLN A 525 10.02 4.07 21.41
N MET A 526 9.65 3.65 22.63
CA MET A 526 8.43 4.13 23.28
C MET A 526 8.48 5.65 23.52
N MET A 527 9.59 6.19 24.00
CA MET A 527 9.75 7.65 24.15
C MET A 527 9.70 8.38 22.81
N VAL A 528 10.30 7.79 21.77
CA VAL A 528 10.25 8.33 20.40
C VAL A 528 8.81 8.37 19.88
N GLU A 529 8.02 7.31 20.07
CA GLU A 529 6.61 7.29 19.68
C GLU A 529 5.76 8.26 20.50
N ALA A 530 6.02 8.38 21.81
CA ALA A 530 5.32 9.33 22.68
C ALA A 530 5.64 10.80 22.33
N GLY A 531 6.84 11.09 21.84
CA GLY A 531 7.27 12.44 21.43
C GLY A 531 6.83 12.84 20.02
N LYS A 532 6.36 11.89 19.20
CA LYS A 532 5.89 12.17 17.83
C LYS A 532 4.48 12.77 17.85
N PRO A 533 4.20 13.84 17.08
CA PRO A 533 2.84 14.30 16.90
C PRO A 533 2.02 13.24 16.16
N ASN A 534 0.92 12.80 16.77
CA ASN A 534 -0.02 11.85 16.18
C ASN A 534 -1.27 12.59 15.67
N LEU A 535 -1.53 12.46 14.37
CA LEU A 535 -2.67 13.08 13.68
C LEU A 535 -4.00 12.71 14.32
N VAL A 536 -4.12 11.48 14.84
CA VAL A 536 -5.35 11.02 15.51
C VAL A 536 -5.69 11.88 16.73
N ASP A 537 -4.68 12.39 17.44
CA ASP A 537 -4.88 13.22 18.64
C ASP A 537 -5.55 14.56 18.31
N TYR A 538 -5.49 14.99 17.06
CA TYR A 538 -6.01 16.27 16.59
C TYR A 538 -7.18 16.10 15.60
N PHE A 539 -7.34 14.91 15.01
CA PHE A 539 -8.40 14.55 14.08
C PHE A 539 -9.05 13.22 14.49
N PRO A 540 -10.00 13.24 15.45
CA PRO A 540 -10.58 12.02 16.02
C PRO A 540 -11.23 11.07 15.00
N ALA A 541 -11.68 11.57 13.86
CA ALA A 541 -12.24 10.76 12.77
C ALA A 541 -11.24 9.71 12.22
N LEU A 542 -9.94 9.93 12.38
CA LEU A 542 -8.88 9.03 11.92
C LEU A 542 -8.54 7.92 12.94
N ALA A 543 -9.16 7.92 14.12
CA ALA A 543 -8.79 7.00 15.20
C ALA A 543 -8.92 5.52 14.85
N LYS A 544 -9.87 5.15 13.98
CA LYS A 544 -10.10 3.75 13.58
C LYS A 544 -9.08 3.20 12.59
N ILE A 545 -8.39 4.06 11.84
CA ILE A 545 -7.46 3.65 10.79
C ILE A 545 -5.99 3.73 11.23
N ASP A 546 -5.69 4.47 12.32
CA ASP A 546 -4.33 4.71 12.84
C ASP A 546 -3.30 4.97 11.73
N PRO A 547 -3.42 6.08 10.97
CA PRO A 547 -2.71 6.26 9.72
C PRO A 547 -1.18 6.34 9.88
N GLN A 548 -0.70 6.72 11.07
CA GLN A 548 0.72 6.74 11.42
C GLN A 548 1.19 5.46 12.14
N GLY A 549 0.28 4.53 12.45
CA GLY A 549 0.55 3.29 13.16
C GLY A 549 1.10 3.49 14.59
N VAL A 550 0.89 4.66 15.19
CA VAL A 550 1.50 4.99 16.50
C VAL A 550 0.86 4.15 17.59
N ARG A 551 -0.46 3.97 17.57
CA ARG A 551 -1.15 3.15 18.56
C ARG A 551 -0.77 1.69 18.40
N SER A 552 -0.71 1.19 17.16
CA SER A 552 -0.28 -0.19 16.90
C SER A 552 1.12 -0.48 17.43
N ARG A 553 2.12 0.38 17.14
CA ARG A 553 3.48 0.19 17.66
C ARG A 553 3.54 0.32 19.17
N MET A 554 2.80 1.26 19.76
CA MET A 554 2.73 1.39 21.21
C MET A 554 2.11 0.16 21.89
N THR A 555 1.12 -0.49 21.25
CA THR A 555 0.59 -1.78 21.72
C THR A 555 1.70 -2.82 21.77
N ASP A 556 2.43 -3.05 20.68
CA ASP A 556 3.52 -4.03 20.65
C ASP A 556 4.62 -3.72 21.68
N TYR A 557 4.90 -2.44 21.94
CA TYR A 557 5.90 -2.05 22.93
C TYR A 557 5.42 -2.23 24.36
N PHE A 558 4.17 -1.86 24.66
CA PHE A 558 3.54 -2.08 25.96
C PHE A 558 3.42 -3.57 26.26
N GLU A 559 3.06 -4.40 25.28
CA GLU A 559 3.01 -5.86 25.43
C GLU A 559 4.35 -6.41 25.93
N LYS A 560 5.45 -6.09 25.25
CA LYS A 560 6.80 -6.52 25.65
C LYS A 560 7.23 -6.01 27.02
N MET A 561 6.86 -4.77 27.37
CA MET A 561 7.15 -4.23 28.70
C MET A 561 6.33 -4.92 29.79
N PHE A 562 5.07 -5.24 29.52
CA PHE A 562 4.21 -5.94 30.47
C PHE A 562 4.62 -7.40 30.62
N GLU A 563 5.01 -8.10 29.56
CA GLU A 563 5.60 -9.45 29.65
C GLU A 563 6.83 -9.48 30.57
N LEU A 564 7.71 -8.47 30.43
CA LEU A 564 8.86 -8.31 31.31
C LEU A 564 8.43 -8.09 32.76
N PHE A 565 7.50 -7.16 33.01
CA PHE A 565 7.05 -6.86 34.37
C PHE A 565 6.37 -8.06 35.01
N SER A 566 5.49 -8.74 34.28
CA SER A 566 4.85 -9.97 34.73
C SER A 566 5.89 -11.02 35.12
N ARG A 567 6.91 -11.25 34.29
CA ARG A 567 7.99 -12.20 34.60
C ARG A 567 8.75 -11.81 35.87
N LEU A 568 9.11 -10.54 36.03
CA LEU A 568 9.83 -10.07 37.23
C LEU A 568 8.97 -10.16 38.50
N ILE A 569 7.66 -9.90 38.38
CA ILE A 569 6.71 -10.06 39.48
C ILE A 569 6.57 -11.54 39.85
N ASP A 570 6.44 -12.44 38.87
CA ASP A 570 6.32 -13.89 39.09
C ASP A 570 7.57 -14.48 39.75
N GLU A 571 8.76 -14.11 39.26
CA GLU A 571 10.04 -14.48 39.88
C GLU A 571 10.08 -14.02 41.35
N ARG A 572 9.58 -12.82 41.66
CA ARG A 572 9.55 -12.32 43.04
C ARG A 572 8.55 -13.06 43.93
N LEU A 573 7.36 -13.37 43.42
CA LEU A 573 6.35 -14.13 44.14
C LEU A 573 6.82 -15.55 44.46
N GLU A 574 7.53 -16.21 43.53
CA GLU A 574 8.12 -17.53 43.79
C GLU A 574 9.21 -17.48 44.86
N LEU A 575 10.11 -16.47 44.82
CA LEU A 575 11.13 -16.29 45.86
C LEU A 575 10.53 -16.05 47.25
N ARG A 576 9.39 -15.33 47.33
CA ARG A 576 8.63 -15.17 48.58
C ARG A 576 8.05 -16.50 49.05
N ARG A 577 7.47 -17.29 48.15
CA ARG A 577 6.92 -18.62 48.46
C ARG A 577 7.98 -19.58 49.02
N LEU A 578 9.20 -19.50 48.52
CA LEU A 578 10.34 -20.30 48.97
C LEU A 578 10.96 -19.80 50.30
N GLY A 579 10.50 -18.65 50.83
CA GLY A 579 11.07 -18.03 52.03
C GLY A 579 12.45 -17.41 51.81
N GLU A 580 12.89 -17.29 50.56
CA GLU A 580 14.21 -16.76 50.17
C GLU A 580 14.21 -15.23 50.01
N SER A 581 13.02 -14.63 49.90
CA SER A 581 12.83 -13.18 49.93
C SER A 581 12.23 -12.72 51.26
N CYS A 582 13.05 -12.13 52.13
CA CYS A 582 12.62 -11.47 53.35
C CYS A 582 13.00 -9.98 53.30
N GLY A 583 12.00 -9.08 53.39
CA GLY A 583 12.16 -7.63 53.49
C GLY A 583 11.69 -6.82 52.27
N GLU A 584 11.36 -5.54 52.50
CA GLU A 584 11.05 -4.55 51.45
C GLU A 584 12.34 -4.11 50.73
N LYS A 585 12.81 -4.89 49.76
CA LYS A 585 14.09 -4.62 49.08
C LYS A 585 13.97 -3.54 48.01
N ASP A 586 12.85 -3.51 47.28
CA ASP A 586 12.59 -2.56 46.20
C ASP A 586 11.10 -2.19 46.10
N VAL A 587 10.75 -1.36 45.11
CA VAL A 587 9.37 -0.88 44.92
C VAL A 587 8.41 -2.04 44.66
N ILE A 588 8.81 -3.08 43.91
CA ILE A 588 7.94 -4.25 43.69
C ILE A 588 7.59 -4.91 45.02
N ASP A 589 8.56 -5.08 45.92
CA ASP A 589 8.26 -5.71 47.21
C ASP A 589 7.24 -4.92 48.01
N ILE A 590 7.32 -3.59 47.97
CA ILE A 590 6.38 -2.72 48.67
C ILE A 590 4.99 -2.78 48.03
N LEU A 591 4.91 -2.74 46.70
CA LEU A 591 3.64 -2.82 45.98
C LEU A 591 2.94 -4.17 46.18
N LEU A 592 3.70 -5.27 46.24
CA LEU A 592 3.18 -6.59 46.56
C LEU A 592 2.66 -6.68 47.99
N ASN A 593 3.37 -6.10 48.97
CA ASN A 593 2.88 -6.05 50.36
C ASN A 593 1.56 -5.28 50.48
N ILE A 594 1.44 -4.13 49.82
CA ILE A 594 0.20 -3.34 49.80
C ILE A 594 -0.93 -4.13 49.12
N SER A 595 -0.64 -4.84 48.04
CA SER A 595 -1.62 -5.68 47.33
C SER A 595 -2.08 -6.87 48.18
N GLU A 596 -1.18 -7.48 48.96
CA GLU A 596 -1.49 -8.57 49.91
C GLU A 596 -2.34 -8.07 51.09
N GLU A 597 -2.07 -6.86 51.60
CA GLU A 597 -2.85 -6.24 52.69
C GLU A 597 -4.22 -5.74 52.23
N ASN A 598 -4.30 -5.18 51.01
CA ASN A 598 -5.52 -4.63 50.44
C ASN A 598 -5.52 -4.67 48.90
N ASN A 599 -5.97 -5.79 48.34
CA ASN A 599 -6.02 -5.99 46.88
C ASN A 599 -7.01 -5.05 46.17
N GLU A 600 -7.96 -4.43 46.88
CA GLU A 600 -8.82 -3.38 46.30
C GLU A 600 -8.07 -2.05 46.10
N GLU A 601 -7.00 -1.83 46.84
CA GLU A 601 -6.19 -0.60 46.79
C GLU A 601 -5.21 -0.62 45.61
N ILE A 602 -4.57 -1.77 45.35
CA ILE A 602 -3.73 -2.00 44.18
C ILE A 602 -3.72 -3.48 43.77
N ASP A 603 -4.13 -3.75 42.54
CA ASP A 603 -4.09 -5.09 41.93
C ASP A 603 -2.83 -5.25 41.05
N ARG A 604 -2.54 -6.48 40.61
CA ARG A 604 -1.39 -6.77 39.74
C ARG A 604 -1.34 -5.92 38.47
N THR A 605 -2.48 -5.69 37.81
CA THR A 605 -2.53 -4.87 36.58
C THR A 605 -2.13 -3.44 36.90
N GLN A 606 -2.59 -2.90 38.03
CA GLN A 606 -2.19 -1.57 38.50
C GLN A 606 -0.70 -1.49 38.84
N ILE A 607 -0.12 -2.54 39.44
CA ILE A 607 1.32 -2.63 39.69
C ILE A 607 2.11 -2.53 38.38
N GLU A 608 1.74 -3.32 37.38
CA GLU A 608 2.42 -3.33 36.06
C GLU A 608 2.35 -1.96 35.38
N HIS A 609 1.17 -1.33 35.37
CA HIS A 609 1.00 0.01 34.81
C HIS A 609 1.71 1.10 35.61
N LEU A 610 1.78 0.98 36.93
CA LEU A 610 2.52 1.89 37.80
C LEU A 610 4.04 1.76 37.60
N CYS A 611 4.54 0.55 37.41
CA CYS A 611 5.94 0.30 37.04
C CYS A 611 6.29 0.98 35.72
N LEU A 612 5.40 0.89 34.72
CA LEU A 612 5.57 1.61 33.47
C LEU A 612 5.66 3.13 33.70
N VAL A 613 4.79 3.69 34.53
CA VAL A 613 4.84 5.12 34.86
C VAL A 613 6.16 5.49 35.54
N CYS A 614 6.67 4.68 36.46
CA CYS A 614 7.91 4.96 37.18
C CYS A 614 9.14 4.93 36.27
N ILE A 615 9.15 4.07 35.24
CA ILE A 615 10.25 4.00 34.26
C ILE A 615 10.21 5.19 33.29
N PHE A 616 9.02 5.58 32.82
CA PHE A 616 8.89 6.54 31.71
C PHE A 616 8.63 7.99 32.13
N PHE A 617 8.05 8.22 33.31
CA PHE A 617 7.61 9.54 33.75
C PHE A 617 8.13 9.93 35.14
N PRO A 618 9.43 9.78 35.45
CA PRO A 618 9.95 10.10 36.78
C PRO A 618 9.74 11.58 37.15
N CYS A 619 9.73 12.50 36.17
CA CYS A 619 9.54 13.94 36.41
C CYS A 619 8.08 14.41 36.44
N SER A 620 7.12 13.62 35.97
CA SER A 620 5.69 14.02 35.91
C SER A 620 4.95 13.86 37.25
N LEU A 621 5.68 13.47 38.29
CA LEU A 621 5.15 12.97 39.56
C LEU A 621 5.45 13.88 40.75
N HIS A 622 6.22 14.95 40.54
CA HIS A 622 6.42 16.00 41.55
C HIS A 622 5.35 17.08 41.47
#